data_AF-A0A3N1INC8-F1
#
_entry.id   AF-A0A3N1INC8-F1
#
_cell.length_a   1.000
_cell.length_b   1.000
_cell.length_c   1.000
_cell.angle_alpha   90.00
_cell.angle_beta   90.00
_cell.angle_gamma   90.00
#
_symmetry.space_group_name_H-M   'P 1'
#
loop_
_entity.id
_entity.type
_entity.pdbx_description
1 polymer ?
#
loop_
_entity_poly.entity_id
_entity_poly.type
_entity_poly.pdbx_seq_one_letter_code
_entity_poly.pdbx_strand_id
1 'polypeptide(L)'
;MSEIPRPGNPSGIQVGDIYEDCSFHPVLCTAIDEVAGVVLSGVSLIDGSYPRSCDALHCGPVRIRVEDVMAIKQDLDGYAHRRMTELQAGEYT
;
A
#
# COMPACT_ATOMS: atom_id res chain seq x y z
N MET A 1 0.88 20.00 7.32
CA MET A 1 1.01 20.37 5.89
C MET A 1 0.19 19.37 5.10
N SER A 2 -0.94 19.79 4.53
CA SER A 2 -1.71 18.94 3.61
C SER A 2 -1.00 18.94 2.28
N GLU A 3 -0.42 17.81 1.88
CA GLU A 3 0.10 17.65 0.53
C GLU A 3 -1.08 17.49 -0.44
N ILE A 4 -1.14 18.40 -1.40
CA ILE A 4 -2.04 18.31 -2.54
C ILE A 4 -1.55 17.12 -3.38
N PRO A 5 -2.40 16.13 -3.73
CA PRO A 5 -2.01 15.03 -4.61
C PRO A 5 -1.43 15.59 -5.90
N ARG A 6 -0.22 15.15 -6.28
CA ARG A 6 0.39 15.57 -7.54
C ARG A 6 -0.50 15.10 -8.70
N PRO A 7 -0.69 15.90 -9.76
CA PRO A 7 -1.44 15.45 -10.94
C PRO A 7 -0.77 14.18 -11.47
N GLY A 8 -1.49 13.07 -11.48
CA GLY A 8 -0.93 11.77 -11.86
C GLY A 8 -0.50 10.87 -10.69
N ASN A 9 -0.93 11.10 -9.45
CA ASN A 9 -0.84 10.07 -8.39
C ASN A 9 -2.12 10.07 -7.53
N PRO A 10 -3.12 9.23 -7.88
CA PRO A 10 -4.41 9.21 -7.18
C PRO A 10 -4.29 8.69 -5.74
N SER A 11 -3.28 7.88 -5.44
CA SER A 11 -3.04 7.34 -4.10
C SER A 11 -2.40 8.34 -3.14
N GLY A 12 -1.74 9.38 -3.67
CA GLY A 12 -0.95 10.33 -2.88
C GLY A 12 0.28 9.72 -2.17
N ILE A 13 0.61 8.44 -2.43
CA ILE A 13 1.76 7.74 -1.84
C ILE A 13 3.05 8.26 -2.46
N GLN A 14 4.05 8.56 -1.64
CA GLN A 14 5.37 9.02 -2.08
C GLN A 14 6.48 8.00 -1.78
N VAL A 15 7.65 8.18 -2.39
CA VAL A 15 8.86 7.43 -1.99
C VAL A 15 9.16 7.72 -0.51
N GLY A 16 9.41 6.67 0.27
CA GLY A 16 9.59 6.73 1.71
C GLY A 16 8.30 6.52 2.52
N ASP A 17 7.13 6.59 1.90
CA ASP A 17 5.89 6.19 2.55
C ASP A 17 5.79 4.67 2.68
N ILE A 18 5.00 4.24 3.64
CA ILE A 18 4.63 2.85 3.81
C ILE A 18 3.19 2.69 3.31
N TYR A 19 2.97 1.71 2.46
CA TYR A 19 1.65 1.37 1.94
C TYR A 19 1.32 -0.10 2.15
N GLU A 20 0.04 -0.39 2.30
CA GLU A 20 -0.54 -1.71 2.13
C GLU A 20 -0.65 -2.00 0.63
N ASP A 21 -0.02 -3.08 0.17
CA ASP A 21 -0.21 -3.56 -1.20
C ASP A 21 -1.39 -4.53 -1.35
N CYS A 22 -1.67 -4.98 -2.57
CA CYS A 22 -2.79 -5.86 -2.86
C CYS A 22 -2.70 -7.28 -2.25
N SER A 23 -1.58 -7.64 -1.60
CA SER A 23 -1.50 -8.86 -0.77
C SER A 23 -1.47 -8.54 0.73
N PHE A 24 -1.87 -7.33 1.11
CA PHE A 24 -1.92 -6.85 2.50
C PHE A 24 -0.55 -6.74 3.19
N HIS A 25 0.55 -6.74 2.43
CA HIS A 25 1.86 -6.51 3.03
C HIS A 25 2.07 -5.01 3.28
N PRO A 26 2.62 -4.63 4.43
CA PRO A 26 3.31 -3.36 4.59
C PRO A 26 4.52 -3.29 3.66
N VAL A 27 4.56 -2.29 2.80
CA VAL A 27 5.63 -2.08 1.82
C VAL A 27 6.21 -0.68 1.97
N LEU A 28 7.53 -0.59 2.11
CA LEU A 28 8.25 0.69 2.00
C LEU A 28 8.37 1.06 0.53
N CYS A 29 7.76 2.17 0.12
CA CYS A 29 7.84 2.70 -1.24
C CYS A 29 9.26 3.18 -1.55
N THR A 30 9.86 2.63 -2.60
CA THR A 30 11.23 2.95 -3.04
C THR A 30 11.27 3.66 -4.39
N ALA A 31 10.24 3.48 -5.22
CA ALA A 31 10.13 4.09 -6.53
C ALA A 31 8.67 4.23 -6.96
N ILE A 32 8.41 5.21 -7.83
CA ILE A 32 7.12 5.43 -8.49
C ILE A 32 7.40 5.61 -9.98
N ASP A 33 6.75 4.81 -10.81
CA ASP A 33 6.78 4.96 -12.26
C ASP A 33 5.51 5.69 -12.73
N GLU A 34 5.66 6.99 -13.02
CA GLU A 34 4.59 7.84 -13.52
C GLU A 34 4.33 7.65 -15.03
N VAL A 35 5.27 7.05 -15.78
CA VAL A 35 5.14 6.82 -17.23
C VAL A 35 4.24 5.60 -17.50
N ALA A 36 4.31 4.59 -16.64
CA ALA A 36 3.55 3.35 -16.75
C ALA A 36 2.19 3.35 -16.02
N GLY A 37 1.63 4.52 -15.68
CA GLY A 37 0.33 4.60 -15.01
C GLY A 37 0.40 4.55 -13.47
N VAL A 38 1.45 5.13 -12.87
CA VAL A 38 1.62 5.26 -11.42
C VAL A 38 1.82 3.91 -10.73
N VAL A 39 2.83 3.16 -11.19
CA VAL A 39 3.20 1.90 -10.55
C VAL A 39 4.11 2.20 -9.36
N LEU A 40 3.67 1.82 -8.17
CA LEU A 40 4.48 1.85 -6.96
C LEU A 40 5.39 0.62 -6.94
N SER A 41 6.62 0.78 -6.46
CA SER A 41 7.52 -0.34 -6.22
C SER A 41 8.21 -0.17 -4.87
N GLY A 42 8.29 -1.25 -4.11
CA GLY A 42 8.86 -1.21 -2.77
C GLY A 42 9.39 -2.53 -2.25
N VAL A 43 9.83 -2.49 -1.00
CA VAL A 43 10.33 -3.64 -0.24
C VAL A 43 9.29 -4.03 0.80
N SER A 44 8.90 -5.30 0.85
CA SER A 44 8.00 -5.77 1.92
C SER A 44 8.70 -5.71 3.28
N LEU A 45 8.02 -5.14 4.28
CA LEU A 45 8.49 -5.12 5.66
C LEU A 45 8.16 -6.43 6.42
N ILE A 46 7.45 -7.35 5.77
CA ILE A 46 7.19 -8.71 6.27
C ILE A 46 8.43 -9.59 6.07
N ASP A 47 8.81 -9.80 4.80
CA ASP A 47 9.78 -10.81 4.38
C ASP A 47 10.97 -10.25 3.58
N GLY A 48 10.99 -8.95 3.26
CA GLY A 48 12.04 -8.32 2.46
C GLY A 48 11.94 -8.55 0.96
N SER A 49 10.85 -9.13 0.45
CA SER A 49 10.63 -9.32 -0.98
C SER A 49 10.68 -7.99 -1.75
N TYR A 50 11.36 -8.00 -2.91
CA TYR A 50 11.57 -6.84 -3.78
C TYR A 50 11.79 -7.28 -5.25
N PRO A 51 11.22 -6.58 -6.24
CA PRO A 51 10.26 -5.48 -6.09
C PRO A 51 8.85 -6.01 -5.75
N ARG A 52 8.20 -5.37 -4.79
CA ARG A 52 6.75 -5.48 -4.56
C ARG A 52 6.07 -4.35 -5.31
N SER A 53 5.58 -4.65 -6.51
CA SER A 53 4.94 -3.67 -7.38
C SER A 53 3.42 -3.65 -7.19
N CYS A 54 2.83 -2.46 -7.16
CA CYS A 54 1.41 -2.25 -6.98
C CYS A 54 0.94 -1.07 -7.85
N ASP A 55 -0.11 -1.26 -8.65
CA ASP A 55 -0.66 -0.22 -9.50
C ASP A 55 -1.55 0.72 -8.66
N ALA A 56 -1.23 2.01 -8.60
CA ALA A 56 -1.96 2.94 -7.74
C ALA A 56 -3.42 3.20 -8.18
N LEU A 57 -3.77 2.89 -9.44
CA LEU A 57 -5.12 3.04 -9.98
C LEU A 57 -5.97 1.78 -9.78
N HIS A 58 -5.39 0.61 -10.01
CA HIS A 58 -6.14 -0.66 -10.07
C HIS A 58 -6.05 -1.49 -8.79
N CYS A 59 -4.96 -1.38 -8.03
CA CYS A 59 -4.76 -2.19 -6.83
C CYS A 59 -5.27 -1.50 -5.55
N GLY A 60 -5.61 -0.21 -5.61
CA GLY A 60 -6.07 0.56 -4.45
C GLY A 60 -5.12 0.54 -3.25
N PRO A 61 -3.79 0.73 -3.42
CA PRO A 61 -2.86 0.72 -2.29
C PRO A 61 -3.21 1.83 -1.30
N VAL A 62 -3.14 1.50 -0.01
CA VAL A 62 -3.50 2.42 1.07
C VAL A 62 -2.26 2.80 1.86
N ARG A 63 -2.03 4.09 2.08
CA ARG A 63 -0.95 4.55 2.97
C ARG A 63 -1.24 4.10 4.40
N ILE A 64 -0.26 3.48 5.04
CA ILE A 64 -0.33 3.04 6.44
C ILE A 64 0.75 3.73 7.28
N ARG A 65 0.57 3.75 8.60
CA ARG A 65 1.50 4.40 9.51
C ARG A 65 2.61 3.42 9.90
N VAL A 66 3.82 3.94 10.14
CA VAL A 66 4.99 3.10 10.48
C VAL A 66 4.79 2.33 11.78
N GLU A 67 4.08 2.91 12.74
CA GLU A 67 3.73 2.28 14.01
C GLU A 67 2.85 1.03 13.87
N ASP A 68 2.07 0.92 12.79
CA ASP A 68 1.18 -0.23 12.56
C ASP A 68 1.95 -1.45 12.04
N VAL A 69 3.14 -1.25 11.45
CA VAL A 69 3.91 -2.30 10.76
C VAL A 69 4.22 -3.48 11.65
N MET A 70 4.62 -3.24 12.90
CA MET A 70 4.97 -4.33 13.81
C MET A 70 3.76 -5.15 14.24
N ALA A 71 2.60 -4.51 14.43
CA ALA A 71 1.35 -5.21 14.73
C ALA A 71 0.92 -6.08 13.54
N ILE A 72 0.98 -5.52 12.32
CA ILE A 72 0.68 -6.26 11.09
C ILE A 72 1.64 -7.44 10.91
N LYS A 73 2.94 -7.23 11.16
CA LYS A 73 3.94 -8.30 11.05
C LYS A 73 3.74 -9.43 12.06
N GLN A 74 3.25 -9.11 13.26
CA GLN A 74 2.98 -10.11 14.30
C GLN A 74 1.76 -10.98 13.98
N ASP A 75 0.78 -10.44 13.25
CA ASP A 75 -0.45 -11.13 12.87
C ASP A 75 -0.91 -10.72 11.45
N LEU A 76 -0.14 -11.16 10.45
CA LEU A 76 -0.42 -10.82 9.06
C LEU A 76 -1.73 -11.46 8.57
N ASP A 77 -1.99 -12.70 8.98
CA ASP A 77 -3.19 -13.44 8.58
C ASP A 77 -4.45 -12.78 9.16
N GLY A 78 -4.44 -12.39 10.44
CA GLY A 78 -5.54 -11.66 11.07
C GLY A 78 -5.76 -10.29 10.44
N TYR A 79 -4.68 -9.57 10.13
CA TYR A 79 -4.76 -8.31 9.38
C TYR A 79 -5.40 -8.49 8.01
N ALA A 80 -4.92 -9.44 7.21
CA ALA A 80 -5.43 -9.72 5.87
C ALA A 80 -6.91 -10.12 5.90
N HIS A 81 -7.31 -10.97 6.84
CA HIS A 81 -8.71 -11.38 7.00
C HIS A 81 -9.63 -10.20 7.32
N ARG A 82 -9.22 -9.31 8.24
CA ARG A 82 -9.95 -8.08 8.55
C ARG A 82 -10.08 -7.19 7.32
N ARG A 83 -8.98 -6.93 6.60
CA ARG A 83 -8.95 -6.04 5.44
C ARG A 83 -9.81 -6.56 4.28
N MET A 84 -9.77 -7.87 4.03
CA MET A 84 -10.66 -8.52 3.06
C MET A 84 -12.14 -8.34 3.44
N THR A 85 -12.47 -8.46 4.72
CA THR A 85 -13.84 -8.25 5.24
C THR A 85 -14.30 -6.79 5.05
N GLU A 86 -13.42 -5.82 5.35
CA GLU A 86 -13.69 -4.39 5.16
C GLU A 86 -13.93 -4.03 3.68
N LEU A 87 -13.12 -4.56 2.77
CA LEU A 87 -13.27 -4.36 1.33
C LEU A 87 -14.60 -4.94 0.82
N GLN A 88 -14.92 -6.19 1.20
CA GLN A 88 -16.20 -6.82 0.84
C GLN A 88 -17.39 -6.02 1.36
N ALA A 89 -17.34 -5.51 2.59
CA ALA A 89 -18.43 -4.71 3.15
C ALA A 89 -18.62 -3.37 2.41
N GLY A 90 -17.54 -2.75 1.93
CA GLY A 90 -17.58 -1.50 1.16
C GLY A 90 -18.06 -1.64 -0.28
N GLU A 91 -17.99 -2.85 -0.87
CA GLU A 91 -18.51 -3.14 -2.22
C GLU A 91 -20.04 -3.26 -2.28
N TYR A 92 -20.74 -3.30 -1.13
CA TYR A 92 -22.21 -3.42 -1.02
C TYR A 92 -22.94 -2.12 -0.65
N THR A 93 -22.25 -0.97 -0.67
CA THR A 93 -22.82 0.38 -0.46
C THR A 93 -22.70 1.24 -1.70
#